data_AF-A0ABD2JK42-F1
#
_entry.id   AF-A0ABD2JK42-F1
#
_cell.length_a   1.000
_cell.length_b   1.000
_cell.length_c   1.000
_cell.angle_alpha   90.00
_cell.angle_beta   90.00
_cell.angle_gamma   90.00
#
_symmetry.space_group_name_H-M   'P 1'
#
loop_
_entity.id
_entity.type
_entity.pdbx_description
1 polymer ?
#
loop_
_entity_poly.entity_id
_entity_poly.type
_entity_poly.pdbx_seq_one_letter_code
_entity_poly.pdbx_strand_id
1 'polypeptide(L)'
;MHFMGTAQNNGESSMGTSSFITLSMQKLLEINNTQIKTANHWLKLKGLFEQKYVRKLVERANNDRKQLETEAAIKIQNWWRRICAHRKETERTKETLQVEETKENLQESSVSDEKTAASKEEKAVIKLQAWWRGAFYRAHMKKEHKERLARCVEEIREAPCSEANPKDERQVPLNRRVECYINGLLSSVLTERKAMAIRLNRLANRSHVCIECMLSRNIFGAIIECLKDLNRSEAHLFVIRPLCELIVKTLSYKPFVNAFAQENLDGLISLSVQLIHHNYKDNEVVSLLVTAINLLAPFIGFKEKMIALNYGWYMRKFQQLFGRLKPNDPRFAAYKKLCVITKRWSLNDWSDN
;
A
#
# COMPACT_ATOMS: atom_id res chain seq x y z
N MET A 1 -110.53 -52.26 -14.67
CA MET A 1 -110.42 -52.28 -13.19
C MET A 1 -108.96 -51.92 -12.88
N HIS A 2 -108.61 -50.66 -12.60
CA HIS A 2 -108.68 -50.02 -11.27
C HIS A 2 -108.28 -50.94 -10.11
N PHE A 3 -107.09 -50.69 -9.55
CA PHE A 3 -106.77 -50.41 -8.13
C PHE A 3 -105.24 -50.18 -8.06
N MET A 4 -104.72 -48.97 -7.81
CA MET A 4 -104.52 -48.27 -6.52
C MET A 4 -103.63 -49.00 -5.51
N GLY A 5 -102.58 -48.29 -5.05
CA GLY A 5 -101.69 -48.62 -3.93
C GLY A 5 -100.37 -47.83 -4.00
N THR A 6 -100.36 -46.55 -3.58
CA THR A 6 -99.68 -46.01 -2.36
C THR A 6 -98.15 -46.14 -2.38
N ALA A 7 -97.37 -45.10 -2.69
CA ALA A 7 -96.92 -44.01 -1.80
C ALA A 7 -96.19 -44.48 -0.54
N GLN A 8 -94.88 -44.18 -0.40
CA GLN A 8 -94.31 -43.44 0.75
C GLN A 8 -92.78 -43.29 0.70
N ASN A 9 -92.35 -42.04 0.94
CA ASN A 9 -91.22 -41.57 1.74
C ASN A 9 -89.86 -42.27 1.66
N ASN A 10 -88.85 -41.52 1.22
CA ASN A 10 -87.50 -41.51 1.81
C ASN A 10 -86.82 -40.17 1.50
N GLY A 11 -87.28 -39.11 2.17
CA GLY A 11 -86.62 -37.81 2.19
C GLY A 11 -86.22 -37.48 3.62
N GLU A 12 -85.10 -38.02 4.11
CA GLU A 12 -84.44 -37.61 5.36
C GLU A 12 -83.11 -38.37 5.53
N SER A 13 -82.07 -38.02 4.75
CA SER A 13 -80.68 -38.47 5.03
C SER A 13 -79.58 -37.59 4.40
N SER A 14 -79.89 -36.34 4.08
CA SER A 14 -78.94 -35.41 3.40
C SER A 14 -78.41 -34.29 4.30
N MET A 15 -78.97 -34.06 5.50
CA MET A 15 -78.50 -32.99 6.40
C MET A 15 -77.29 -33.39 7.27
N GLY A 16 -77.04 -34.68 7.52
CA GLY A 16 -75.95 -35.13 8.38
C GLY A 16 -74.54 -35.02 7.76
N THR A 17 -74.42 -35.24 6.45
CA THR A 17 -73.12 -35.27 5.75
C THR A 17 -72.52 -33.89 5.54
N SER A 18 -73.35 -32.88 5.25
CA SER A 18 -72.91 -31.49 5.10
C SER A 18 -72.36 -30.89 6.41
N SER A 19 -73.01 -31.19 7.54
CA SER A 19 -72.55 -30.76 8.86
C SER A 19 -71.21 -31.41 9.24
N PHE A 20 -71.03 -32.69 8.91
CA PHE A 20 -69.80 -33.42 9.20
C PHE A 20 -68.59 -32.91 8.40
N ILE A 21 -68.80 -32.61 7.11
CA ILE A 21 -67.74 -32.07 6.23
C ILE A 21 -67.32 -30.68 6.71
N THR A 22 -68.28 -29.82 7.06
CA THR A 22 -68.01 -28.46 7.56
C THR A 22 -67.20 -28.49 8.86
N LEU A 23 -67.59 -29.34 9.82
CA LEU A 23 -66.88 -29.51 11.08
C LEU A 23 -65.46 -30.06 10.87
N SER A 24 -65.29 -30.98 9.92
CA SER A 24 -63.99 -31.57 9.59
C SER A 24 -63.05 -30.56 8.94
N MET A 25 -63.54 -29.73 8.01
CA MET A 25 -62.76 -28.64 7.41
C MET A 25 -62.34 -27.60 8.45
N GLN A 26 -63.22 -27.25 9.39
CA GLN A 26 -62.90 -26.33 10.48
C GLN A 26 -61.78 -26.88 11.37
N LYS A 27 -61.84 -28.17 11.75
CA LYS A 27 -60.76 -28.81 12.52
C LYS A 27 -59.44 -28.85 11.76
N LEU A 28 -59.45 -29.11 10.45
CA LEU A 28 -58.24 -29.10 9.63
C LEU A 28 -57.60 -27.70 9.56
N LEU A 29 -58.42 -26.65 9.46
CA LEU A 29 -57.95 -25.26 9.50
C LEU A 29 -57.32 -24.91 10.87
N GLU A 30 -57.92 -25.36 11.97
CA GLU A 30 -57.36 -25.19 13.31
C GLU A 30 -56.01 -25.91 13.47
N ILE A 31 -55.90 -27.15 12.97
CA ILE A 31 -54.65 -27.91 12.96
C ILE A 31 -53.58 -27.20 12.13
N ASN A 32 -53.92 -26.71 10.93
CA ASN A 32 -52.96 -25.99 10.09
C ASN A 32 -52.50 -24.68 10.77
N ASN A 33 -53.43 -23.93 11.36
CA ASN A 33 -53.11 -22.70 12.08
C ASN A 33 -52.21 -22.93 13.29
N THR A 34 -52.41 -24.03 14.03
CA THR A 34 -51.53 -24.39 15.16
C THR A 34 -50.15 -24.85 14.69
N GLN A 35 -50.06 -25.57 13.56
CA GLN A 35 -48.78 -25.92 12.94
C GLN A 35 -47.99 -24.68 12.50
N ILE A 36 -48.64 -23.71 11.85
CA ILE A 36 -48.01 -22.46 11.44
C ILE A 36 -47.50 -21.66 12.65
N LYS A 37 -48.31 -21.55 13.72
CA LYS A 37 -47.88 -20.89 14.97
C LYS A 37 -46.68 -21.58 15.60
N THR A 38 -46.68 -22.91 15.62
CA THR A 38 -45.57 -23.72 16.16
C THR A 38 -44.29 -23.52 15.35
N ALA A 39 -44.39 -23.53 14.01
CA ALA A 39 -43.25 -23.26 13.12
C ALA A 39 -42.67 -21.85 13.34
N ASN A 40 -43.53 -20.84 13.49
CA ASN A 40 -43.10 -19.46 13.78
C ASN A 40 -42.42 -19.33 15.15
N HIS A 41 -42.90 -20.04 16.17
CA HIS A 41 -42.22 -20.11 17.48
C HIS A 41 -40.83 -20.76 17.38
N TRP A 42 -40.69 -21.84 16.60
CA TRP A 42 -39.40 -22.47 16.37
C TRP A 42 -38.41 -21.55 15.66
N LEU A 43 -38.85 -20.81 14.64
CA LEU A 43 -38.01 -19.82 13.96
C LEU A 43 -37.54 -18.70 14.90
N LYS A 44 -38.43 -18.22 15.78
CA LYS A 44 -38.09 -17.21 16.78
C LYS A 44 -37.07 -17.73 17.80
N LEU A 45 -37.23 -18.97 18.28
CA LEU A 45 -36.28 -19.61 19.18
C LEU A 45 -34.92 -19.82 18.51
N LYS A 46 -34.90 -20.29 17.26
CA LYS A 46 -33.67 -20.43 16.47
C LYS A 46 -32.90 -19.12 16.38
N GLY A 47 -33.58 -18.00 16.06
CA GLY A 47 -32.96 -16.68 16.01
C GLY A 47 -32.36 -16.24 17.36
N LEU A 48 -33.02 -16.54 18.48
CA LEU A 48 -32.48 -16.25 19.81
C LEU A 48 -31.23 -17.08 20.14
N PHE A 49 -31.20 -18.36 19.76
CA PHE A 49 -30.03 -19.21 19.95
C PHE A 49 -28.85 -18.76 19.10
N GLU A 50 -29.08 -18.42 17.83
CA GLU A 50 -28.05 -17.88 16.93
C GLU A 50 -27.46 -16.57 17.48
N GLN A 51 -28.30 -15.63 17.94
CA GLN A 51 -27.83 -14.40 18.56
C GLN A 51 -26.99 -14.64 19.82
N LYS A 52 -27.39 -15.60 20.67
CA LYS A 52 -26.64 -15.95 21.88
C LYS A 52 -25.31 -16.63 21.55
N TYR A 53 -25.29 -17.47 20.52
CA TYR A 53 -24.07 -18.13 20.04
C TYR A 53 -23.08 -17.13 19.45
N VAL A 54 -23.54 -16.22 18.58
CA VAL A 54 -22.70 -15.15 18.00
C VAL A 54 -22.13 -14.25 19.09
N ARG A 55 -22.94 -13.86 20.09
CA ARG A 55 -22.45 -13.07 21.24
C ARG A 55 -21.29 -13.76 21.98
N LYS A 56 -21.42 -15.07 22.25
CA LYS A 56 -20.34 -15.84 22.89
C LYS A 56 -19.07 -15.94 22.05
N LEU A 57 -19.19 -16.05 20.72
CA LEU A 57 -18.04 -16.08 19.82
C LEU A 57 -17.29 -14.74 19.81
N VAL A 58 -18.03 -13.62 19.76
CA VAL A 58 -17.45 -12.27 19.81
C VAL A 58 -16.74 -12.04 21.15
N GLU A 59 -17.33 -12.49 22.26
CA GLU A 59 -16.73 -12.38 23.59
C GLU A 59 -15.41 -13.16 23.70
N ARG A 60 -15.35 -14.39 23.18
CA ARG A 60 -14.11 -15.18 23.13
C ARG A 60 -13.03 -14.48 22.29
N ALA A 61 -13.37 -14.03 21.09
CA ALA A 61 -12.42 -13.35 20.21
C ALA A 61 -11.85 -12.07 20.85
N ASN A 62 -12.67 -11.33 21.62
CA ASN A 62 -12.21 -10.16 22.35
C ASN A 62 -11.28 -10.50 23.52
N ASN A 63 -11.53 -11.61 24.22
CA ASN A 63 -10.66 -12.08 25.29
C ASN A 63 -9.31 -12.58 24.75
N ASP A 64 -9.31 -13.34 23.66
CA ASP A 64 -8.09 -13.81 22.99
C ASP A 64 -7.24 -12.62 22.51
N ARG A 65 -7.90 -11.59 21.96
CA ARG A 65 -7.22 -10.34 21.56
C ARG A 65 -6.59 -9.63 22.76
N LYS A 66 -7.29 -9.50 23.89
CA LYS A 66 -6.74 -8.89 25.11
C LYS A 66 -5.54 -9.68 25.64
N GLN A 67 -5.61 -11.01 25.61
CA GLN A 67 -4.50 -11.86 26.02
C GLN A 67 -3.27 -11.65 25.13
N LEU A 68 -3.45 -11.63 23.80
CA LEU A 68 -2.37 -11.32 22.84
C LEU A 68 -1.77 -9.93 23.06
N GLU A 69 -2.60 -8.92 23.36
CA GLU A 69 -2.13 -7.56 23.68
C GLU A 69 -1.28 -7.56 24.98
N THR A 70 -1.68 -8.30 26.01
CA THR A 70 -0.88 -8.43 27.25
C THR A 70 0.44 -9.18 27.05
N GLU A 71 0.44 -10.27 26.28
CA GLU A 71 1.66 -11.01 25.95
C GLU A 71 2.64 -10.16 25.13
N ALA A 72 2.14 -9.38 24.17
CA ALA A 72 2.94 -8.45 23.41
C ALA A 72 3.55 -7.35 24.31
N ALA A 73 2.77 -6.80 25.24
CA ALA A 73 3.25 -5.82 26.20
C ALA A 73 4.37 -6.38 27.08
N ILE A 74 4.23 -7.61 27.59
CA ILE A 74 5.26 -8.29 28.39
C ILE A 74 6.53 -8.53 27.56
N LYS A 75 6.40 -8.98 26.31
CA LYS A 75 7.55 -9.17 25.39
C LYS A 75 8.29 -7.86 25.14
N ILE A 76 7.57 -6.76 24.91
CA ILE A 76 8.15 -5.42 24.73
C ILE A 76 8.85 -4.95 25.99
N GLN A 77 8.24 -5.11 27.17
CA GLN A 77 8.86 -4.75 28.45
C GLN A 77 10.14 -5.54 28.72
N ASN A 78 10.13 -6.85 28.47
CA ASN A 78 11.32 -7.70 28.65
C ASN A 78 12.44 -7.35 27.66
N TRP A 79 12.08 -7.05 26.41
CA TRP A 79 13.04 -6.56 25.42
C TRP A 79 13.67 -5.23 25.86
N TRP A 80 12.87 -4.29 26.36
CA TRP A 80 13.37 -3.00 26.86
C TRP A 80 14.31 -3.17 28.07
N ARG A 81 13.96 -4.05 29.02
CA ARG A 81 14.84 -4.37 30.16
C ARG A 81 16.19 -4.91 29.72
N ARG A 82 16.22 -5.76 28.68
CA ARG A 82 17.47 -6.28 28.11
C ARG A 82 18.31 -5.17 27.47
N ILE A 83 17.69 -4.26 26.72
CA ILE A 83 18.40 -3.10 26.15
C ILE A 83 18.98 -2.21 27.24
N CYS A 84 18.21 -1.91 28.29
CA CYS A 84 18.72 -1.11 29.41
C CYS A 84 19.88 -1.80 30.14
N ALA A 85 19.82 -3.12 30.31
CA ALA A 85 20.92 -3.90 30.91
C ALA A 85 22.18 -3.84 30.02
N HIS A 86 22.04 -4.09 28.72
CA HIS A 86 23.14 -4.02 27.76
C HIS A 86 23.76 -2.61 27.68
N ARG A 87 22.93 -1.56 27.77
CA ARG A 87 23.42 -0.18 27.81
C ARG A 87 24.23 0.10 29.07
N LYS A 88 23.75 -0.34 30.24
CA LYS A 88 24.51 -0.21 31.49
C LYS A 88 25.81 -0.99 31.46
N GLU A 89 25.82 -2.16 30.84
CA GLU A 89 27.02 -2.99 30.70
C GLU A 89 28.03 -2.34 29.74
N THR A 90 27.58 -1.81 28.61
CA THR A 90 28.43 -1.04 27.69
C THR A 90 28.93 0.29 28.27
N GLU A 91 28.17 0.92 29.16
CA GLU A 91 28.64 2.10 29.90
C GLU A 91 29.71 1.70 30.94
N ARG A 92 29.51 0.59 31.67
CA ARG A 92 30.53 0.05 32.60
C ARG A 92 31.80 -0.39 31.89
N THR A 93 31.70 -1.04 30.73
CA THR A 93 32.89 -1.45 29.96
C THR A 93 33.64 -0.25 29.40
N LYS A 94 32.95 0.84 29.03
CA LYS A 94 33.60 2.10 28.66
C LYS A 94 34.27 2.78 29.84
N GLU A 95 33.68 2.73 31.03
CA GLU A 95 34.30 3.26 32.25
C GLU A 95 35.54 2.44 32.64
N THR A 96 35.50 1.10 32.54
CA THR A 96 36.69 0.26 32.77
C THR A 96 37.75 0.45 31.67
N LEU A 97 37.34 0.57 30.41
CA LEU A 97 38.25 0.85 29.29
C LEU A 97 38.86 2.25 29.38
N GLN A 98 38.18 3.27 29.92
CA GLN A 98 38.79 4.58 30.16
C GLN A 98 39.79 4.56 31.33
N VAL A 99 39.59 3.67 32.31
CA VAL A 99 40.55 3.41 33.39
C VAL A 99 41.74 2.57 32.90
N GLU A 100 41.58 1.72 31.89
CA GLU A 100 42.66 0.93 31.26
C GLU A 100 43.37 1.66 30.10
N GLU A 101 42.70 2.52 29.31
CA GLU A 101 43.28 3.37 28.25
C GLU A 101 44.20 4.46 28.80
N THR A 102 44.09 4.80 30.09
CA THR A 102 45.10 5.63 30.76
C THR A 102 46.39 4.86 31.10
N LYS A 103 46.45 3.55 30.81
CA LYS A 103 47.64 2.71 31.03
C LYS A 103 48.21 2.03 29.79
N GLU A 104 47.42 1.69 28.78
CA GLU A 104 47.95 0.98 27.60
C GLU A 104 47.46 1.57 26.29
N ASN A 105 48.20 2.57 25.82
CA ASN A 105 48.06 3.13 24.50
C ASN A 105 48.93 2.30 23.52
N LEU A 106 48.50 1.08 23.16
CA LEU A 106 49.06 0.25 22.07
C LEU A 106 48.28 -1.07 21.90
N GLN A 107 47.21 -1.10 21.08
CA GLN A 107 46.95 -2.15 20.05
C GLN A 107 45.55 -2.07 19.40
N GLU A 108 45.57 -2.12 18.07
CA GLU A 108 44.66 -2.81 17.13
C GLU A 108 43.13 -2.59 17.12
N SER A 109 42.69 -1.93 16.04
CA SER A 109 41.87 -2.51 14.96
C SER A 109 40.78 -3.55 15.34
N SER A 110 39.58 -3.11 15.74
CA SER A 110 38.34 -3.91 15.58
C SER A 110 36.98 -3.17 15.75
N VAL A 111 36.89 -1.84 15.67
CA VAL A 111 35.67 -1.09 16.09
C VAL A 111 34.64 -0.83 14.98
N SER A 112 34.74 -1.45 13.80
CA SER A 112 33.91 -1.03 12.64
C SER A 112 32.53 -1.69 12.51
N ASP A 113 32.28 -2.85 13.14
CA ASP A 113 31.00 -3.57 12.98
C ASP A 113 29.94 -3.18 14.03
N GLU A 114 30.32 -2.86 15.27
CA GLU A 114 29.38 -2.48 16.34
C GLU A 114 28.59 -1.20 16.05
N LYS A 115 29.21 -0.21 15.36
CA LYS A 115 28.52 1.05 15.01
C LYS A 115 27.35 0.86 14.04
N THR A 116 27.38 -0.17 13.19
CA THR A 116 26.30 -0.40 12.22
C THR A 116 25.12 -1.19 12.79
N ALA A 117 25.36 -2.08 13.76
CA ALA A 117 24.31 -2.74 14.53
C ALA A 117 23.59 -1.74 15.44
N ALA A 118 24.35 -0.92 16.17
CA ALA A 118 23.80 0.14 17.02
C ALA A 118 22.90 1.12 16.24
N SER A 119 23.26 1.49 15.01
CA SER A 119 22.44 2.38 14.17
C SER A 119 21.11 1.76 13.71
N LYS A 120 21.07 0.44 13.46
CA LYS A 120 19.81 -0.25 13.10
C LYS A 120 18.89 -0.37 14.30
N GLU A 121 19.45 -0.69 15.46
CA GLU A 121 18.70 -0.76 16.72
C GLU A 121 18.18 0.60 17.14
N GLU A 122 18.99 1.66 17.01
CA GLU A 122 18.57 3.04 17.30
C GLU A 122 17.43 3.49 16.37
N LYS A 123 17.49 3.15 15.07
CA LYS A 123 16.37 3.39 14.13
C LYS A 123 15.12 2.60 14.48
N ALA A 124 15.27 1.36 14.94
CA ALA A 124 14.14 0.54 15.39
C ALA A 124 13.52 1.15 16.67
N VAL A 125 14.34 1.57 17.63
CA VAL A 125 13.91 2.26 18.86
C VAL A 125 13.19 3.55 18.53
N ILE A 126 13.69 4.39 17.61
CA ILE A 126 13.02 5.63 17.19
C ILE A 126 11.64 5.33 16.59
N LYS A 127 11.52 4.31 15.74
CA LYS A 127 10.23 3.89 15.17
C LYS A 127 9.28 3.40 16.24
N LEU A 128 9.77 2.60 17.19
CA LEU A 128 8.97 2.04 18.27
C LEU A 128 8.51 3.13 19.24
N GLN A 129 9.39 4.08 19.58
CA GLN A 129 9.06 5.26 20.39
C GLN A 129 8.04 6.16 19.69
N ALA A 130 8.19 6.41 18.39
CA ALA A 130 7.21 7.18 17.62
C ALA A 130 5.84 6.48 17.60
N TRP A 131 5.83 5.16 17.40
CA TRP A 131 4.60 4.36 17.45
C TRP A 131 3.94 4.41 18.83
N TRP A 132 4.72 4.26 19.90
CA TRP A 132 4.24 4.26 21.28
C TRP A 132 3.74 5.64 21.70
N ARG A 133 4.46 6.72 21.36
CA ARG A 133 3.99 8.11 21.54
C ARG A 133 2.68 8.35 20.81
N GLY A 134 2.54 7.83 19.58
CA GLY A 134 1.28 7.89 18.83
C GLY A 134 0.16 7.10 19.51
N ALA A 135 0.44 5.90 20.03
CA ALA A 135 -0.55 5.08 20.73
C ALA A 135 -0.99 5.71 22.05
N PHE A 136 -0.04 6.21 22.83
CA PHE A 136 -0.29 6.91 24.09
C PHE A 136 -1.05 8.22 23.87
N TYR A 137 -0.66 9.01 22.87
CA TYR A 137 -1.38 10.22 22.47
C TYR A 137 -2.83 9.89 22.10
N ARG A 138 -3.09 8.82 21.32
CA ARG A 138 -4.46 8.36 21.00
C ARG A 138 -5.24 7.88 22.23
N ALA A 139 -4.58 7.21 23.17
CA ALA A 139 -5.21 6.74 24.40
C ALA A 139 -5.66 7.91 25.30
N HIS A 140 -4.79 8.92 25.48
CA HIS A 140 -5.01 10.08 26.35
C HIS A 140 -5.51 11.33 25.62
N MET A 141 -5.87 11.21 24.34
CA MET A 141 -6.39 12.31 23.54
C MET A 141 -7.69 12.83 24.16
N LYS A 142 -7.75 14.14 24.43
CA LYS A 142 -8.99 14.81 24.91
C LYS A 142 -10.12 14.51 23.93
N LYS A 143 -11.35 14.37 24.44
CA LYS A 143 -12.54 14.03 23.64
C LYS A 143 -12.70 14.94 22.42
N GLU A 144 -12.53 16.25 22.61
CA GLU A 144 -12.57 17.26 21.56
C GLU A 144 -11.52 17.05 20.45
N HIS A 145 -10.30 16.62 20.81
CA HIS A 145 -9.27 16.27 19.85
C HIS A 145 -9.58 14.94 19.13
N LYS A 146 -10.18 13.96 19.82
CA LYS A 146 -10.67 12.73 19.18
C LYS A 146 -11.79 13.04 18.17
N GLU A 147 -12.71 13.93 18.51
CA GLU A 147 -13.80 14.37 17.64
C GLU A 147 -13.30 15.24 16.49
N ARG A 148 -12.28 16.09 16.70
CA ARG A 148 -11.63 16.85 15.64
C ARG A 148 -10.80 15.95 14.71
N LEU A 149 -10.09 14.96 15.24
CA LEU A 149 -9.39 13.97 14.44
C LEU A 149 -10.38 13.06 13.71
N ALA A 150 -11.48 12.65 14.35
CA ALA A 150 -12.55 11.88 13.71
C ALA A 150 -13.20 12.70 12.61
N ARG A 151 -13.47 14.00 12.82
CA ARG A 151 -13.93 14.91 11.76
C ARG A 151 -12.91 15.09 10.66
N CYS A 152 -11.62 15.29 10.93
CA CYS A 152 -10.62 15.37 9.87
C CYS A 152 -10.45 14.03 9.14
N VAL A 153 -10.56 12.89 9.83
CA VAL A 153 -10.53 11.56 9.20
C VAL A 153 -11.80 11.31 8.39
N GLU A 154 -12.96 11.75 8.87
CA GLU A 154 -14.21 11.71 8.10
C GLU A 154 -14.19 12.72 6.96
N GLU A 155 -13.66 13.93 7.12
CA GLU A 155 -13.43 14.89 6.03
C GLU A 155 -12.40 14.37 5.03
N ILE A 156 -11.43 13.54 5.43
CA ILE A 156 -10.52 12.84 4.51
C ILE A 156 -11.22 11.64 3.84
N ARG A 157 -12.19 11.00 4.51
CA ARG A 157 -13.01 9.88 3.99
C ARG A 157 -14.17 10.36 3.09
N GLU A 158 -14.73 11.53 3.38
CA GLU A 158 -15.85 12.21 2.74
C GLU A 158 -15.36 13.28 1.75
N ALA A 159 -14.10 13.75 1.85
CA ALA A 159 -13.43 14.41 0.73
C ALA A 159 -13.59 13.49 -0.47
N PRO A 160 -13.95 14.01 -1.66
CA PRO A 160 -14.21 13.19 -2.83
C PRO A 160 -12.92 12.49 -3.27
N CYS A 161 -12.66 11.33 -2.68
CA CYS A 161 -11.59 10.40 -2.93
C CYS A 161 -12.18 9.00 -2.65
N SER A 162 -12.83 8.41 -3.65
CA SER A 162 -13.66 7.22 -3.49
C SER A 162 -12.83 5.94 -3.25
N GLU A 163 -12.37 5.70 -2.03
CA GLU A 163 -11.84 4.39 -1.61
C GLU A 163 -12.95 3.38 -1.25
N ALA A 164 -14.21 3.79 -1.12
CA ALA A 164 -15.30 2.93 -0.65
C ALA A 164 -15.90 1.99 -1.70
N ASN A 165 -15.64 2.17 -3.00
CA ASN A 165 -16.22 1.28 -4.01
C ASN A 165 -15.34 1.15 -5.28
N PRO A 166 -14.49 0.11 -5.39
CA PRO A 166 -13.75 -0.19 -6.62
C PRO A 166 -14.65 -0.43 -7.83
N LYS A 167 -15.96 -0.62 -7.63
CA LYS A 167 -16.97 -0.76 -8.69
C LYS A 167 -17.35 0.59 -9.31
N ASP A 168 -17.37 1.68 -8.54
CA ASP A 168 -17.78 3.00 -9.03
C ASP A 168 -16.63 3.69 -9.79
N GLU A 169 -15.38 3.52 -9.34
CA GLU A 169 -14.20 3.91 -10.13
C GLU A 169 -14.14 3.13 -11.47
N ARG A 170 -14.60 1.87 -11.52
CA ARG A 170 -14.63 1.09 -12.77
C ARG A 170 -15.73 1.55 -13.74
N GLN A 171 -16.77 2.23 -13.25
CA GLN A 171 -17.80 2.82 -14.11
C GLN A 171 -17.30 4.07 -14.83
N VAL A 172 -16.29 4.75 -14.28
CA VAL A 172 -15.66 5.89 -14.93
C VAL A 172 -14.82 5.42 -16.13
N PRO A 173 -15.02 6.00 -17.33
CA PRO A 173 -14.21 5.68 -18.51
C PRO A 173 -12.72 5.74 -18.20
N LEU A 174 -11.95 4.77 -18.71
CA LEU A 174 -10.51 4.66 -18.44
C LEU A 174 -9.77 5.98 -18.72
N ASN A 175 -10.08 6.63 -19.84
CA ASN A 175 -9.48 7.91 -20.23
C ASN A 175 -9.67 9.00 -19.17
N ARG A 176 -10.89 9.12 -18.62
CA ARG A 176 -11.20 10.11 -17.59
C ARG A 176 -10.48 9.81 -16.27
N ARG A 177 -10.34 8.52 -15.91
CA ARG A 177 -9.56 8.13 -14.73
C ARG A 177 -8.08 8.47 -14.87
N VAL A 178 -7.47 8.08 -15.99
CA VAL A 178 -6.06 8.34 -16.27
C VAL A 178 -5.80 9.84 -16.23
N GLU A 179 -6.65 10.64 -16.87
CA GLU A 179 -6.59 12.10 -16.86
C GLU A 179 -6.70 12.69 -15.45
N CYS A 180 -7.69 12.26 -14.65
CA CYS A 180 -7.81 12.70 -13.25
C CYS A 180 -6.55 12.38 -12.43
N TYR A 181 -5.98 11.19 -12.59
CA TYR A 181 -4.79 10.79 -11.85
C TYR A 181 -3.54 11.55 -12.31
N ILE A 182 -3.39 11.80 -13.61
CA ILE A 182 -2.31 12.62 -14.15
C ILE A 182 -2.41 14.05 -13.60
N ASN A 183 -3.60 14.66 -13.62
CA ASN A 183 -3.80 16.01 -13.08
C ASN A 183 -3.51 16.06 -11.58
N GLY A 184 -3.90 15.03 -10.82
CA GLY A 184 -3.61 14.96 -9.38
C GLY A 184 -2.13 14.76 -9.04
N LEU A 185 -1.27 14.34 -9.99
CA LEU A 185 0.20 14.40 -9.79
C LEU A 185 0.70 15.83 -9.61
N LEU A 186 -0.03 16.81 -10.13
CA LEU A 186 0.31 18.24 -10.04
C LEU A 186 -0.34 18.93 -8.83
N SER A 187 -1.06 18.20 -7.98
CA SER A 187 -1.68 18.75 -6.75
C SER A 187 -0.64 19.44 -5.86
N SER A 188 -1.01 20.45 -5.08
CA SER A 188 -0.12 21.03 -4.06
C SER A 188 0.10 20.08 -2.87
N VAL A 189 -0.74 19.04 -2.72
CA VAL A 189 -0.76 18.14 -1.57
C VAL A 189 0.06 16.87 -1.85
N LEU A 190 1.14 16.67 -1.09
CA LEU A 190 2.06 15.53 -1.28
C LEU A 190 1.38 14.15 -1.14
N THR A 191 0.42 14.01 -0.22
CA THR A 191 -0.33 12.76 -0.03
C THR A 191 -1.22 12.43 -1.22
N GLU A 192 -1.77 13.45 -1.89
CA GLU A 192 -2.55 13.29 -3.11
C GLU A 192 -1.66 12.84 -4.27
N ARG A 193 -0.52 13.53 -4.49
CA ARG A 193 0.47 13.12 -5.50
C ARG A 193 0.88 11.66 -5.34
N LYS A 194 1.15 11.23 -4.09
CA LYS A 194 1.45 9.84 -3.76
C LYS A 194 0.31 8.89 -4.15
N ALA A 195 -0.91 9.21 -3.75
CA ALA A 195 -2.08 8.37 -4.05
C ALA A 195 -2.27 8.21 -5.56
N MET A 196 -2.11 9.30 -6.32
CA MET A 196 -2.22 9.27 -7.78
C MET A 196 -1.10 8.46 -8.43
N ALA A 197 0.15 8.62 -7.97
CA ALA A 197 1.28 7.81 -8.45
C ALA A 197 1.05 6.31 -8.23
N ILE A 198 0.49 5.91 -7.08
CA ILE A 198 0.16 4.52 -6.77
C ILE A 198 -0.99 4.01 -7.66
N ARG A 199 -2.03 4.82 -7.87
CA ARG A 199 -3.17 4.46 -8.74
C ARG A 199 -2.73 4.28 -10.19
N LEU A 200 -1.88 5.16 -10.70
CA LEU A 200 -1.28 5.04 -12.04
C LEU A 200 -0.43 3.78 -12.16
N ASN A 201 0.41 3.46 -11.18
CA ASN A 201 1.16 2.20 -11.16
C ASN A 201 0.26 0.97 -11.20
N ARG A 202 -0.85 0.98 -10.45
CA ARG A 202 -1.83 -0.11 -10.46
C ARG A 202 -2.50 -0.27 -11.83
N LEU A 203 -2.79 0.83 -12.52
CA LEU A 203 -3.33 0.79 -13.88
C LEU A 203 -2.31 0.25 -14.87
N ALA A 204 -1.06 0.74 -14.81
CA ALA A 204 0.03 0.26 -15.66
C ALA A 204 0.29 -1.24 -15.50
N ASN A 205 0.16 -1.77 -14.28
CA ASN A 205 0.30 -3.21 -14.00
C ASN A 205 -0.86 -4.07 -14.53
N ARG A 206 -2.04 -3.48 -14.79
CA ARG A 206 -3.23 -4.23 -15.17
C ARG A 206 -3.37 -4.41 -16.67
N SER A 207 -2.95 -3.44 -17.48
CA SER A 207 -3.14 -3.48 -18.93
C SER A 207 -2.22 -2.52 -19.68
N HIS A 208 -1.73 -2.96 -20.84
CA HIS A 208 -0.98 -2.11 -21.78
C HIS A 208 -1.84 -0.96 -22.33
N VAL A 209 -3.15 -1.16 -22.48
CA VAL A 209 -4.10 -0.10 -22.91
C VAL A 209 -4.09 1.08 -21.92
N CYS A 210 -3.86 0.81 -20.62
CA CYS A 210 -3.71 1.88 -19.63
C CYS A 210 -2.43 2.68 -19.85
N ILE A 211 -1.34 2.02 -20.27
CA ILE A 211 -0.06 2.68 -20.55
C ILE A 211 -0.18 3.55 -21.80
N GLU A 212 -0.81 3.06 -22.87
CA GLU A 212 -1.10 3.85 -24.08
C GLU A 212 -1.94 5.10 -23.75
N CYS A 213 -2.99 4.92 -22.93
CA CYS A 213 -3.81 6.03 -22.45
C CYS A 213 -2.99 7.06 -21.64
N MET A 214 -2.06 6.60 -20.78
CA MET A 214 -1.16 7.51 -20.06
C MET A 214 -0.21 8.26 -21.00
N LEU A 215 0.36 7.56 -21.99
CA LEU A 215 1.28 8.13 -22.97
C LEU A 215 0.61 9.22 -23.82
N SER A 216 -0.56 8.95 -24.36
CA SER A 216 -1.39 9.92 -25.11
C SER A 216 -1.80 11.16 -24.30
N ARG A 217 -1.70 11.10 -22.97
CA ARG A 217 -1.97 12.22 -22.05
C ARG A 217 -0.68 12.85 -21.49
N ASN A 218 0.46 12.63 -22.14
CA ASN A 218 1.77 13.16 -21.74
C ASN A 218 2.14 12.87 -20.27
N ILE A 219 1.99 11.60 -19.85
CA ILE A 219 2.37 11.18 -18.50
C ILE A 219 3.82 11.56 -18.14
N PHE A 220 4.76 11.49 -19.10
CA PHE A 220 6.15 11.85 -18.82
C PHE A 220 6.29 13.32 -18.44
N GLY A 221 5.65 14.24 -19.17
CA GLY A 221 5.64 15.66 -18.83
C GLY A 221 5.09 15.90 -17.42
N ALA A 222 3.97 15.26 -17.07
CA ALA A 222 3.37 15.38 -15.74
C ALA A 222 4.27 14.81 -14.63
N ILE A 223 4.94 13.67 -14.87
CA ILE A 223 5.90 13.09 -13.92
C ILE A 223 7.10 14.02 -13.74
N ILE A 224 7.65 14.56 -14.83
CA ILE A 224 8.79 15.47 -14.77
C ILE A 224 8.41 16.69 -13.93
N GLU A 225 7.27 17.32 -14.22
CA GLU A 225 6.80 18.48 -13.48
C GLU A 225 6.57 18.16 -11.99
N CYS A 226 5.94 17.03 -11.70
CA CYS A 226 5.72 16.56 -10.33
C CYS A 226 7.03 16.41 -9.54
N LEU A 227 8.10 15.93 -10.19
CA LEU A 227 9.37 15.60 -9.56
C LEU A 227 10.36 16.78 -9.46
N LYS A 228 10.18 17.86 -10.23
CA LYS A 228 11.07 19.04 -10.22
C LYS A 228 11.30 19.61 -8.81
N ASP A 229 10.26 19.64 -7.99
CA ASP A 229 10.32 20.21 -6.63
C ASP A 229 10.57 19.18 -5.52
N LEU A 230 10.71 17.89 -5.88
CA LEU A 230 10.77 16.78 -4.94
C LEU A 230 12.21 16.31 -4.67
N ASN A 231 13.04 17.17 -4.06
CA ASN A 231 14.44 16.81 -3.75
C ASN A 231 14.93 17.21 -2.34
N ARG A 232 14.05 17.74 -1.47
CA ARG A 232 14.43 18.39 -0.21
C ARG A 232 14.24 17.58 1.07
N SER A 233 13.45 16.49 1.08
CA SER A 233 13.12 15.76 2.32
C SER A 233 12.87 14.25 2.14
N GLU A 234 13.02 13.49 3.22
CA GLU A 234 12.63 12.06 3.28
C GLU A 234 11.15 11.85 2.94
N ALA A 235 10.27 12.83 3.24
CA ALA A 235 8.86 12.73 2.90
C ALA A 235 8.63 12.71 1.38
N HIS A 236 9.51 13.34 0.60
CA HIS A 236 9.39 13.34 -0.87
C HIS A 236 9.65 11.94 -1.46
N LEU A 237 10.42 11.09 -0.78
CA LEU A 237 10.67 9.72 -1.23
C LEU A 237 9.39 8.90 -1.36
N PHE A 238 8.35 9.22 -0.58
CA PHE A 238 7.04 8.57 -0.70
C PHE A 238 6.34 8.81 -2.04
N VAL A 239 6.71 9.88 -2.75
CA VAL A 239 6.21 10.20 -4.10
C VAL A 239 7.23 9.82 -5.16
N ILE A 240 8.52 10.06 -4.91
CA ILE A 240 9.59 9.77 -5.87
C ILE A 240 9.62 8.29 -6.25
N ARG A 241 9.59 7.38 -5.27
CA ARG A 241 9.67 5.93 -5.53
C ARG A 241 8.60 5.41 -6.50
N PRO A 242 7.29 5.60 -6.23
CA PRO A 242 6.27 5.14 -7.16
C PRO A 242 6.36 5.84 -8.53
N LEU A 243 6.81 7.08 -8.61
CA LEU A 243 7.00 7.75 -9.89
C LEU A 243 8.18 7.19 -10.69
N CYS A 244 9.31 6.88 -10.04
CA CYS A 244 10.43 6.19 -10.69
C CYS A 244 10.00 4.80 -11.20
N GLU A 245 9.20 4.07 -10.44
CA GLU A 245 8.63 2.79 -10.85
C GLU A 245 7.74 2.95 -12.10
N LEU A 246 6.88 3.97 -12.10
CA LEU A 246 5.99 4.28 -13.22
C LEU A 246 6.78 4.65 -14.47
N ILE A 247 7.84 5.47 -14.36
CA ILE A 247 8.74 5.80 -15.48
C ILE A 247 9.28 4.51 -16.11
N VAL A 248 9.85 3.61 -15.30
CA VAL A 248 10.44 2.36 -15.81
C VAL A 248 9.40 1.50 -16.50
N LYS A 249 8.19 1.35 -15.92
CA LYS A 249 7.10 0.58 -16.53
C LYS A 249 6.67 1.15 -17.87
N THR A 250 6.46 2.46 -17.94
CA THR A 250 6.04 3.14 -19.17
C THR A 250 7.14 3.05 -20.24
N LEU A 251 8.41 3.28 -19.88
CA LEU A 251 9.56 3.13 -20.79
C LEU A 251 9.79 1.69 -21.28
N SER A 252 9.39 0.69 -20.50
CA SER A 252 9.51 -0.72 -20.90
C SER A 252 8.51 -1.10 -22.00
N TYR A 253 7.49 -0.28 -22.25
CA TYR A 253 6.44 -0.56 -23.24
C TYR A 253 6.84 -0.08 -24.65
N LYS A 254 7.63 -0.90 -25.35
CA LYS A 254 8.31 -0.52 -26.61
C LYS A 254 7.45 -0.20 -27.85
N PRO A 255 6.24 -0.72 -28.09
CA PRO A 255 5.56 -0.45 -29.36
C PRO A 255 5.07 1.01 -29.49
N PHE A 256 4.84 1.71 -28.38
CA PHE A 256 4.30 3.08 -28.38
C PHE A 256 5.21 4.13 -27.74
N VAL A 257 6.12 3.72 -26.85
CA VAL A 257 6.86 4.70 -26.03
C VAL A 257 7.84 5.56 -26.81
N ASN A 258 8.30 5.11 -27.99
CA ASN A 258 9.38 5.76 -28.72
C ASN A 258 9.06 7.23 -29.06
N ALA A 259 7.86 7.53 -29.57
CA ALA A 259 7.48 8.90 -29.90
C ALA A 259 7.39 9.80 -28.65
N PHE A 260 6.66 9.35 -27.63
CA PHE A 260 6.40 10.13 -26.42
C PHE A 260 7.65 10.34 -25.54
N ALA A 261 8.50 9.32 -25.44
CA ALA A 261 9.75 9.43 -24.69
C ALA A 261 10.78 10.27 -25.44
N GLN A 262 10.77 10.29 -26.79
CA GLN A 262 11.65 11.16 -27.57
C GLN A 262 11.39 12.65 -27.29
N GLU A 263 10.12 13.06 -27.25
CA GLU A 263 9.71 14.43 -26.93
C GLU A 263 10.14 14.86 -25.52
N ASN A 264 10.09 13.93 -24.57
CA ASN A 264 10.43 14.18 -23.16
C ASN A 264 11.87 13.80 -22.78
N LEU A 265 12.69 13.41 -23.76
CA LEU A 265 13.99 12.76 -23.52
C LEU A 265 14.92 13.64 -22.68
N ASP A 266 14.95 14.95 -22.94
CA ASP A 266 15.82 15.87 -22.19
C ASP A 266 15.42 15.96 -20.71
N GLY A 267 14.14 16.21 -20.45
CA GLY A 267 13.61 16.26 -19.10
C GLY A 267 13.79 14.94 -18.34
N LEU A 268 13.55 13.80 -18.98
CA LEU A 268 13.72 12.49 -18.35
C LEU A 268 15.18 12.21 -17.98
N ILE A 269 16.14 12.54 -18.86
CA ILE A 269 17.56 12.35 -18.58
C ILE A 269 18.00 13.27 -17.45
N SER A 270 17.76 14.57 -17.59
CA SER A 270 18.18 15.59 -16.62
C SER A 270 17.66 15.25 -15.22
N LEU A 271 16.37 14.94 -15.13
CA LEU A 271 15.72 14.56 -13.89
C LEU A 271 16.28 13.26 -13.31
N SER A 272 16.52 12.24 -14.14
CA SER A 272 17.07 10.97 -13.66
C SER A 272 18.46 11.14 -13.06
N VAL A 273 19.35 11.89 -13.74
CA VAL A 273 20.71 12.16 -13.26
C VAL A 273 20.69 12.96 -11.96
N GLN A 274 19.87 14.02 -11.90
CA GLN A 274 19.73 14.84 -10.71
C GLN A 274 19.17 14.02 -9.54
N LEU A 275 18.11 13.23 -9.73
CA LEU A 275 17.52 12.45 -8.65
C LEU A 275 18.45 11.34 -8.15
N ILE A 276 19.27 10.72 -9.01
CA ILE A 276 20.34 9.79 -8.57
C ILE A 276 21.32 10.51 -7.65
N HIS A 277 21.73 11.73 -8.02
CA HIS A 277 22.66 12.52 -7.22
C HIS A 277 22.09 12.88 -5.84
N HIS A 278 20.86 13.40 -5.80
CA HIS A 278 20.22 13.83 -4.55
C HIS A 278 19.81 12.66 -3.65
N ASN A 279 19.42 11.52 -4.23
CA ASN A 279 18.88 10.37 -3.50
C ASN A 279 19.83 9.17 -3.50
N TYR A 280 21.15 9.37 -3.61
CA TYR A 280 22.16 8.30 -3.72
C TYR A 280 22.17 7.31 -2.53
N LYS A 281 21.55 7.68 -1.40
CA LYS A 281 21.40 6.81 -0.22
C LYS A 281 20.27 5.79 -0.36
N ASP A 282 19.30 6.05 -1.25
CA ASP A 282 18.13 5.19 -1.48
C ASP A 282 18.44 4.20 -2.61
N ASN A 283 18.51 2.91 -2.27
CA ASN A 283 18.87 1.85 -3.21
C ASN A 283 17.82 1.63 -4.30
N GLU A 284 16.54 1.77 -3.95
CA GLU A 284 15.40 1.54 -4.84
C GLU A 284 15.33 2.65 -5.89
N VAL A 285 15.38 3.91 -5.45
CA VAL A 285 15.36 5.08 -6.37
C VAL A 285 16.55 5.02 -7.34
N VAL A 286 17.77 4.79 -6.83
CA VAL A 286 18.97 4.71 -7.68
C VAL A 286 18.82 3.58 -8.70
N SER A 287 18.37 2.39 -8.29
CA SER A 287 18.23 1.25 -9.21
C SER A 287 17.19 1.51 -10.31
N LEU A 288 16.03 2.08 -9.95
CA LEU A 288 14.97 2.42 -10.90
C LEU A 288 15.43 3.48 -11.91
N LEU A 289 16.07 4.55 -11.44
CA LEU A 289 16.53 5.64 -12.32
C LEU A 289 17.66 5.21 -13.25
N VAL A 290 18.59 4.37 -12.77
CA VAL A 290 19.60 3.76 -13.64
C VAL A 290 18.96 2.86 -14.69
N THR A 291 17.90 2.13 -14.33
CA THR A 291 17.15 1.31 -15.28
C THR A 291 16.45 2.19 -16.31
N ALA A 292 15.85 3.31 -15.90
CA ALA A 292 15.27 4.29 -16.81
C ALA A 292 16.32 4.87 -17.78
N ILE A 293 17.50 5.27 -17.30
CA ILE A 293 18.60 5.74 -18.16
C ILE A 293 19.04 4.66 -19.17
N ASN A 294 19.11 3.39 -18.75
CA ASN A 294 19.39 2.29 -19.68
C ASN A 294 18.31 2.13 -20.76
N LEU A 295 17.04 2.29 -20.40
CA LEU A 295 15.92 2.22 -21.34
C LEU A 295 15.90 3.40 -22.32
N LEU A 296 16.38 4.57 -21.89
CA LEU A 296 16.51 5.78 -22.73
C LEU A 296 17.76 5.76 -23.61
N ALA A 297 18.76 4.94 -23.29
CA ALA A 297 20.03 4.92 -24.02
C ALA A 297 19.94 4.67 -25.54
N PRO A 298 18.98 3.89 -26.06
CA PRO A 298 18.81 3.69 -27.50
C PRO A 298 18.16 4.87 -28.25
N PHE A 299 17.67 5.91 -27.56
CA PHE A 299 16.95 7.02 -28.20
C PHE A 299 17.90 7.98 -28.92
N ILE A 300 17.45 8.53 -30.05
CA ILE A 300 18.23 9.48 -30.86
C ILE A 300 18.45 10.76 -30.06
N GLY A 301 19.66 11.30 -30.06
CA GLY A 301 19.99 12.52 -29.31
C GLY A 301 20.35 12.28 -27.84
N PHE A 302 20.32 11.02 -27.37
CA PHE A 302 20.60 10.70 -25.96
C PHE A 302 22.05 11.01 -25.57
N LYS A 303 23.03 10.70 -26.43
CA LYS A 303 24.46 10.97 -26.17
C LYS A 303 24.71 12.47 -26.07
N GLU A 304 24.18 13.24 -27.02
CA GLU A 304 24.30 14.69 -27.12
C GLU A 304 23.72 15.37 -25.89
N LYS A 305 22.55 14.90 -25.42
CA LYS A 305 21.90 15.40 -24.20
C LYS A 305 22.71 15.07 -22.94
N MET A 306 23.28 13.87 -22.85
CA MET A 306 24.16 13.52 -21.73
C MET A 306 25.42 14.39 -21.69
N ILE A 307 26.00 14.70 -22.85
CA ILE A 307 27.14 15.62 -22.95
C ILE A 307 26.73 17.03 -22.53
N ALA A 308 25.60 17.53 -23.03
CA ALA A 308 25.06 18.86 -22.71
C ALA A 308 24.78 19.04 -21.20
N LEU A 309 24.37 17.99 -20.50
CA LEU A 309 24.18 17.98 -19.04
C LEU A 309 25.48 17.92 -18.23
N ASN A 310 26.64 17.99 -18.89
CA ASN A 310 27.96 17.82 -18.29
C ASN A 310 28.05 16.51 -17.47
N TYR A 311 27.58 15.41 -18.06
CA TYR A 311 27.49 14.11 -17.38
C TYR A 311 28.85 13.60 -16.88
N GLY A 312 29.96 14.03 -17.48
CA GLY A 312 31.31 13.73 -16.98
C GLY A 312 31.58 14.24 -15.56
N TRP A 313 30.99 15.38 -15.17
CA TRP A 313 31.02 15.84 -13.78
C TRP A 313 30.22 14.91 -12.86
N TYR A 314 29.00 14.52 -13.27
CA TYR A 314 28.17 13.60 -12.50
C TYR A 314 28.83 12.23 -12.32
N MET A 315 29.45 11.67 -13.36
CA MET A 315 30.16 10.39 -13.26
C MET A 315 31.30 10.42 -12.24
N ARG A 316 32.07 11.52 -12.18
CA ARG A 316 33.10 11.70 -11.13
C ARG A 316 32.48 11.74 -9.73
N LYS A 317 31.34 12.43 -9.56
CA LYS A 317 30.60 12.43 -8.29
C LYS A 317 30.04 11.06 -7.94
N PHE A 318 29.46 10.35 -8.90
CA PHE A 318 28.96 8.99 -8.74
C PHE A 318 30.08 8.01 -8.38
N GLN A 319 31.28 8.15 -8.97
CA GLN A 319 32.44 7.37 -8.57
C GLN A 319 32.82 7.60 -7.11
N GLN A 320 32.80 8.85 -6.64
CA GLN A 320 33.07 9.17 -5.23
C GLN A 320 32.00 8.61 -4.28
N LEU A 321 30.73 8.69 -4.67
CA LEU A 321 29.60 8.25 -3.84
C LEU A 321 29.43 6.72 -3.81
N PHE A 322 29.49 6.07 -4.97
CA PHE A 322 29.24 4.63 -5.11
C PHE A 322 30.51 3.78 -5.04
N GLY A 323 31.69 4.34 -5.34
CA GLY A 323 32.96 3.60 -5.32
C GLY A 323 33.40 3.13 -3.93
N ARG A 324 32.82 3.69 -2.87
CA ARG A 324 33.05 3.29 -1.48
C ARG A 324 32.09 2.19 -1.00
N LEU A 325 31.11 1.80 -1.82
CA LEU A 325 30.13 0.79 -1.46
C LEU A 325 30.69 -0.62 -1.66
N LYS A 326 30.20 -1.57 -0.86
CA LYS A 326 30.57 -2.98 -0.99
C LYS A 326 30.05 -3.55 -2.32
N PRO A 327 30.73 -4.55 -2.93
CA PRO A 327 30.31 -5.15 -4.19
C PRO A 327 28.87 -5.69 -4.21
N ASN A 328 28.36 -6.12 -3.05
CA ASN A 328 27.01 -6.68 -2.89
C ASN A 328 25.93 -5.59 -2.71
N ASP A 329 26.29 -4.31 -2.65
CA ASP A 329 25.31 -3.21 -2.53
C ASP A 329 24.58 -3.01 -3.88
N PRO A 330 23.23 -3.02 -3.92
CA PRO A 330 22.46 -2.82 -5.15
C PRO A 330 22.80 -1.53 -5.89
N ARG A 331 23.22 -0.48 -5.17
CA ARG A 331 23.61 0.81 -5.76
C ARG A 331 24.94 0.71 -6.49
N PHE A 332 25.86 -0.14 -6.02
CA PHE A 332 27.11 -0.40 -6.72
C PHE A 332 26.85 -1.17 -8.02
N ALA A 333 25.93 -2.13 -8.01
CA ALA A 333 25.48 -2.82 -9.22
C ALA A 333 24.81 -1.86 -10.22
N ALA A 334 23.97 -0.93 -9.74
CA ALA A 334 23.38 0.12 -10.57
C ALA A 334 24.46 1.05 -11.16
N TYR A 335 25.42 1.49 -10.36
CA TYR A 335 26.55 2.28 -10.83
C TYR A 335 27.37 1.57 -11.91
N LYS A 336 27.65 0.26 -11.76
CA LYS A 336 28.30 -0.54 -12.81
C LYS A 336 27.54 -0.50 -14.13
N LYS A 337 26.20 -0.58 -14.09
CA LYS A 337 25.37 -0.44 -15.30
C LYS A 337 25.57 0.93 -15.95
N LEU A 338 25.54 2.02 -15.17
CA LEU A 338 25.83 3.36 -15.71
C LEU A 338 27.19 3.44 -16.41
N CYS A 339 28.24 2.89 -15.78
CA CYS A 339 29.58 2.85 -16.39
C CYS A 339 29.60 2.11 -17.72
N VAL A 340 28.83 1.03 -17.87
CA VAL A 340 28.72 0.28 -19.14
C VAL A 340 28.09 1.16 -20.22
N ILE A 341 27.04 1.92 -19.89
CA ILE A 341 26.42 2.85 -20.85
C ILE A 341 27.45 3.89 -21.30
N THR A 342 28.18 4.50 -20.37
CA THR A 342 29.19 5.52 -20.70
C THR A 342 30.33 4.95 -21.56
N LYS A 343 30.80 3.72 -21.26
CA LYS A 343 31.83 3.04 -22.06
C LYS A 343 31.40 2.76 -23.50
N ARG A 344 30.13 2.42 -23.72
CA ARG A 344 29.59 2.23 -25.07
C ARG A 344 29.70 3.51 -25.91
N TRP A 345 29.53 4.68 -25.29
CA TRP A 345 29.66 5.94 -26.02
C TRP A 345 31.12 6.27 -26.36
N SER A 346 32.05 6.00 -25.44
CA SER A 346 33.47 6.32 -25.64
C SER A 346 34.17 5.43 -26.67
N LEU A 347 33.68 4.21 -26.90
CA LEU A 347 34.24 3.28 -27.88
C LEU A 347 33.78 3.59 -29.31
N ASN A 348 32.55 4.12 -29.47
CA ASN A 348 32.02 4.49 -30.79
C ASN A 348 32.63 5.79 -31.34
N ASP A 349 33.36 6.57 -30.53
CA ASP A 349 34.10 7.76 -31.02
C ASP A 349 35.41 7.39 -31.76
N TRP A 350 35.77 6.11 -31.82
CA TRP A 350 36.97 5.61 -32.51
C TRP A 350 36.68 4.88 -33.83
N SER A 351 35.42 4.68 -34.20
CA SER A 351 35.04 3.93 -35.42
C SER A 351 34.60 4.81 -36.59
N ASP A 352 34.46 6.12 -36.38
CA ASP A 352 33.99 7.08 -37.41
C ASP A 352 35.05 8.14 -37.78
N ASN A 353 36.34 7.87 -37.54
CA ASN A 353 37.46 8.68 -38.05
C ASN A 353 38.25 7.94 -39.13
#